data_AF-A0A5N8V4M2-F1
#
_entry.id   AF-A0A5N8V4M2-F1
#
_cell.length_a   1.000
_cell.length_b   1.000
_cell.length_c   1.000
_cell.angle_alpha   90.00
_cell.angle_beta   90.00
_cell.angle_gamma   90.00
#
_symmetry.space_group_name_H-M   'P 1'
#
loop_
_entity.id
_entity.type
_entity.pdbx_description
1 polymer ?
#
loop_
_entity_poly.entity_id
_entity_poly.type
_entity_poly.pdbx_seq_one_letter_code
_entity_poly.pdbx_strand_id
1 'polypeptide(L)'
;MASTVIRRGAGETSSGPDTATIHRIGAGAESGEVHAAYHLGVLHWERDDHEAALGWWTRAAGAGHPDAVFRLCEVHLNVRGDLAECLRWASVALELKGVQPGRLEALAAGMRRIAEQLCDPEGAFEPDPAAAAEACFVAAKAYRRLTAHDGAYRPAWEDSARRLAVLAESSGSSRARALAARVKADAR
;
A
#
# COMPACT_ATOMS: atom_id res chain seq x y z
N MET A 1 13.57 1.28 29.89
CA MET A 1 13.95 1.11 28.49
C MET A 1 12.88 1.81 27.67
N ALA A 2 13.21 2.90 26.98
CA ALA A 2 12.23 3.69 26.24
C ALA A 2 11.98 3.00 24.89
N SER A 3 10.87 2.26 24.76
CA SER A 3 10.38 1.82 23.46
C SER A 3 9.93 3.07 22.70
N THR A 4 10.69 3.46 21.70
CA THR A 4 10.29 4.47 20.72
C THR A 4 9.17 3.88 19.87
N VAL A 5 7.94 3.88 20.39
CA VAL A 5 6.74 3.55 19.62
C VAL A 5 6.62 4.62 18.55
N ILE A 6 6.66 4.21 17.28
CA ILE A 6 6.47 5.11 16.15
C ILE A 6 5.02 5.60 16.21
N ARG A 7 4.84 6.82 16.72
CA ARG A 7 3.54 7.48 16.84
C ARG A 7 3.02 7.81 15.44
N ARG A 8 1.74 7.50 15.21
CA ARG A 8 0.97 7.92 14.03
C ARG A 8 1.20 9.42 13.78
N GLY A 9 1.85 9.76 12.67
CA GLY A 9 2.02 11.13 12.23
C GLY A 9 0.67 11.70 11.81
N ALA A 10 -0.07 12.30 12.76
CA ALA A 10 -1.13 13.25 12.45
C ALA A 10 -0.46 14.57 12.04
N GLY A 11 0.12 14.60 10.83
CA GLY A 11 0.70 15.78 10.21
C GLY A 11 -0.18 16.23 9.06
N GLU A 12 -0.95 17.28 9.30
CA GLU A 12 -1.78 17.98 8.32
C GLU A 12 -0.91 18.63 7.23
N THR A 13 -0.57 17.88 6.19
CA THR A 13 -0.43 18.35 4.79
C THR A 13 -0.45 17.11 3.91
N SER A 14 -1.61 16.77 3.34
CA SER A 14 -1.75 15.66 2.40
C SER A 14 -1.00 15.99 1.12
N SER A 15 0.23 15.48 0.99
CA SER A 15 0.96 15.44 -0.29
C SER A 15 0.71 14.13 -1.05
N GLY A 16 -0.14 13.26 -0.48
CA GLY A 16 -0.69 12.08 -1.14
C GLY A 16 -1.64 12.44 -2.28
N PRO A 17 -2.04 11.45 -3.11
CA PRO A 17 -2.93 11.71 -4.22
C PRO A 17 -4.31 12.00 -3.63
N ASP A 18 -4.83 13.22 -3.84
CA ASP A 18 -6.22 13.53 -3.55
C ASP A 18 -7.14 12.46 -4.16
N THR A 19 -8.33 12.23 -3.60
CA THR A 19 -9.29 11.24 -4.13
C THR A 19 -9.58 11.45 -5.62
N ALA A 20 -9.46 12.69 -6.09
CA ALA A 20 -9.52 13.06 -7.50
C ALA A 20 -8.31 12.57 -8.32
N THR A 21 -7.11 12.53 -7.75
CA THR A 21 -5.90 11.95 -8.35
C THR A 21 -6.05 10.44 -8.49
N ILE A 22 -6.59 9.74 -7.48
CA ILE A 22 -6.91 8.30 -7.56
C ILE A 22 -7.87 8.00 -8.72
N HIS A 23 -8.86 8.87 -8.94
CA HIS A 23 -9.84 8.71 -10.02
C HIS A 23 -9.30 9.09 -11.42
N ARG A 24 -8.23 9.90 -11.51
CA ARG A 24 -7.64 10.36 -12.79
C ARG A 24 -6.49 9.46 -13.29
N ILE A 25 -6.17 8.38 -12.58
CA ILE A 25 -5.10 7.45 -12.99
C ILE A 25 -5.54 6.71 -14.25
N GLY A 26 -5.28 7.31 -15.41
CA GLY A 26 -5.81 6.82 -16.68
C GLY A 26 -5.23 7.55 -17.89
N ALA A 27 -4.57 6.74 -18.73
CA ALA A 27 -4.14 6.95 -20.12
C ALA A 27 -2.73 7.51 -20.41
N GLY A 28 -1.88 7.78 -19.42
CA GLY A 28 -0.56 8.40 -19.64
C GLY A 28 0.69 7.58 -19.30
N ALA A 29 0.57 6.30 -18.93
CA ALA A 29 1.69 5.52 -18.37
C ALA A 29 2.90 5.34 -19.30
N GLU A 30 2.76 5.68 -20.59
CA GLU A 30 3.76 5.43 -21.63
C GLU A 30 4.38 6.70 -22.23
N SER A 31 4.21 7.87 -21.60
CA SER A 31 4.98 9.04 -22.05
C SER A 31 6.40 9.02 -21.50
N GLY A 32 7.37 9.49 -22.28
CA GLY A 32 8.76 9.63 -21.84
C GLY A 32 8.90 10.57 -20.63
N GLU A 33 7.97 11.51 -20.47
CA GLU A 33 7.90 12.41 -19.33
C GLU A 33 7.61 11.68 -18.01
N VAL A 34 6.72 10.68 -18.03
CA VAL A 34 6.35 9.91 -16.84
C VAL A 34 7.52 9.04 -16.36
N HIS A 35 8.27 8.45 -17.28
CA HIS A 35 9.50 7.73 -16.97
C HIS A 35 10.62 8.68 -16.49
N ALA A 36 10.76 9.85 -17.14
CA ALA A 36 11.71 10.87 -16.71
C ALA A 36 11.41 11.37 -15.29
N ALA A 37 10.15 11.63 -14.95
CA ALA A 37 9.73 11.99 -13.61
C ALA A 37 10.10 10.91 -12.59
N TYR A 38 9.88 9.62 -12.90
CA TYR A 38 10.32 8.53 -12.04
C TYR A 38 11.85 8.53 -11.82
N HIS A 39 12.63 8.65 -12.89
CA HIS A 39 14.10 8.66 -12.82
C HIS A 39 14.63 9.91 -12.09
N LEU A 40 14.00 11.07 -12.26
CA LEU A 40 14.31 12.26 -11.47
C LEU A 40 14.09 11.99 -9.98
N GLY A 41 13.00 11.32 -9.62
CA GLY A 41 12.77 10.94 -8.23
C GLY A 41 13.90 10.06 -7.67
N VAL A 42 14.38 9.08 -8.44
CA VAL A 42 15.54 8.23 -8.07
C VAL A 42 16.81 9.08 -7.91
N LEU A 43 17.07 9.99 -8.85
CA LEU A 43 18.25 10.86 -8.83
C LEU A 43 18.26 11.86 -7.67
N HIS A 44 17.10 12.31 -7.21
CA HIS A 44 16.98 13.16 -6.02
C HIS A 44 17.14 12.32 -4.75
N TRP A 45 16.60 11.09 -4.73
CA TRP A 45 16.77 10.17 -3.62
C TRP A 45 18.24 9.82 -3.37
N GLU A 46 19.00 9.52 -4.42
CA GLU A 46 20.44 9.24 -4.34
C GLU A 46 21.28 10.44 -3.89
N ARG A 47 20.71 11.65 -3.93
CA ARG A 47 21.33 12.89 -3.46
C ARG A 47 20.85 13.30 -2.07
N ASP A 48 20.17 12.41 -1.35
CA ASP A 48 19.53 12.66 -0.05
C ASP A 48 18.47 13.78 -0.08
N ASP A 49 18.00 14.17 -1.27
CA ASP A 49 16.92 15.15 -1.46
C ASP A 49 15.56 14.44 -1.49
N HIS A 50 15.18 13.90 -0.32
CA HIS A 50 14.02 13.03 -0.17
C HIS A 50 12.69 13.75 -0.48
N GLU A 51 12.56 15.04 -0.19
CA GLU A 51 11.32 15.79 -0.49
C GLU A 51 11.14 15.97 -2.00
N ALA A 52 12.20 16.31 -2.74
CA ALA A 52 12.11 16.39 -4.18
C ALA A 52 11.85 15.02 -4.81
N ALA A 53 12.49 13.97 -4.28
CA ALA A 53 12.25 12.60 -4.73
C ALA A 53 10.77 12.20 -4.65
N LEU A 54 10.14 12.49 -3.51
CA LEU A 54 8.73 12.24 -3.28
C LEU A 54 7.84 13.06 -4.21
N GLY A 55 8.14 14.35 -4.42
CA GLY A 55 7.40 15.19 -5.36
C GLY A 55 7.42 14.63 -6.79
N TRP A 56 8.58 14.15 -7.24
CA TRP A 56 8.74 13.53 -8.56
C TRP A 56 8.02 12.19 -8.68
N TRP A 57 8.14 11.33 -7.67
CA TRP A 57 7.42 10.07 -7.66
C TRP A 57 5.91 10.26 -7.56
N THR A 58 5.40 11.22 -6.78
CA THR A 58 3.97 11.55 -6.72
C THR A 58 3.42 11.95 -8.08
N ARG A 59 4.19 12.73 -8.86
CA ARG A 59 3.82 13.09 -10.24
C ARG A 59 3.76 11.86 -11.16
N ALA A 60 4.81 11.03 -11.14
CA ALA A 60 4.86 9.82 -11.95
C ALA A 60 3.74 8.83 -11.56
N ALA A 61 3.46 8.69 -10.26
CA ALA A 61 2.39 7.86 -9.72
C ALA A 61 1.00 8.39 -10.13
N GLY A 62 0.79 9.72 -10.08
CA GLY A 62 -0.44 10.35 -10.56
C GLY A 62 -0.69 10.16 -12.05
N ALA A 63 0.37 9.97 -12.85
CA ALA A 63 0.30 9.62 -14.26
C ALA A 63 0.20 8.09 -14.52
N GLY A 64 0.21 7.27 -13.47
CA GLY A 64 0.03 5.84 -13.53
C GLY A 64 1.31 5.00 -13.64
N HIS A 65 2.49 5.56 -13.32
CA HIS A 65 3.75 4.81 -13.29
C HIS A 65 3.77 3.81 -12.12
N PRO A 66 3.79 2.48 -12.36
CA PRO A 66 3.71 1.49 -11.29
C PRO A 66 4.85 1.59 -10.28
N ASP A 67 6.11 1.66 -10.74
CA ASP A 67 7.25 1.70 -9.83
C ASP A 67 7.27 2.94 -8.94
N ALA A 68 6.75 4.08 -9.40
CA ALA A 68 6.66 5.28 -8.58
C ALA A 68 5.71 5.08 -7.39
N VAL A 69 4.57 4.41 -7.61
CA VAL A 69 3.64 4.06 -6.54
C VAL A 69 4.29 3.14 -5.50
N PHE A 70 5.05 2.13 -5.95
CA PHE A 70 5.75 1.24 -5.03
C PHE A 70 6.84 1.95 -4.23
N ARG A 71 7.60 2.86 -4.86
CA ARG A 71 8.57 3.71 -4.16
C ARG A 71 7.90 4.56 -3.08
N LEU A 72 6.77 5.18 -3.39
CA LEU A 72 6.01 5.97 -2.41
C LEU A 72 5.54 5.11 -1.24
N CYS A 73 4.97 3.92 -1.49
CA CYS A 73 4.63 2.97 -0.44
C CYS A 73 5.82 2.62 0.45
N GLU A 74 6.97 2.31 -0.15
CA GLU A 74 8.20 1.92 0.55
C GLU A 74 8.73 3.06 1.44
N VAL A 75 8.81 4.30 0.91
CA VAL A 75 9.29 5.45 1.66
C VAL A 75 8.34 5.81 2.80
N HIS A 76 7.03 5.84 2.54
CA HIS A 76 6.06 6.15 3.58
C HIS A 76 6.11 5.12 4.71
N LEU A 77 6.30 3.84 4.39
CA LEU A 77 6.39 2.79 5.39
C LEU A 77 7.72 2.80 6.15
N ASN A 78 8.84 2.68 5.43
CA ASN A 78 10.14 2.35 6.02
C ASN A 78 10.90 3.58 6.51
N VAL A 79 10.62 4.75 5.94
CA VAL A 79 11.38 5.98 6.23
C VAL A 79 10.54 6.94 7.07
N ARG A 80 9.28 7.16 6.68
CA ARG A 80 8.40 8.10 7.38
C ARG A 80 7.54 7.47 8.47
N GLY A 81 7.37 6.14 8.47
CA GLY A 81 6.47 5.45 9.39
C GLY A 81 4.99 5.83 9.20
N ASP A 82 4.62 6.38 8.05
CA ASP A 82 3.26 6.76 7.70
C ASP A 82 2.55 5.62 6.97
N LEU A 83 1.97 4.73 7.76
CA LEU A 83 1.16 3.62 7.26
C LEU A 83 -0.08 4.10 6.49
N ALA A 84 -0.69 5.21 6.90
CA ALA A 84 -1.92 5.67 6.29
C ALA A 84 -1.68 6.10 4.83
N GLU A 85 -0.57 6.80 4.57
CA GLU A 85 -0.16 7.18 3.22
C GLU A 85 0.33 5.97 2.41
N CYS A 86 1.03 5.03 3.05
CA CYS A 86 1.40 3.77 2.41
C CYS A 86 0.16 3.00 1.89
N LEU A 87 -0.89 2.87 2.71
CA LEU A 87 -2.14 2.20 2.34
C LEU A 87 -2.91 2.95 1.23
N ARG A 88 -2.83 4.27 1.18
CA ARG A 88 -3.39 5.09 0.09
C ARG A 88 -2.71 4.76 -1.24
N TRP A 89 -1.37 4.83 -1.28
CA TRP A 89 -0.62 4.48 -2.49
C TRP A 89 -0.76 3.00 -2.86
N ALA A 90 -0.86 2.10 -1.89
CA ALA A 90 -1.05 0.68 -2.17
C ALA A 90 -2.42 0.40 -2.82
N SER A 91 -3.46 1.15 -2.43
CA SER A 91 -4.76 1.10 -3.09
C SER A 91 -4.66 1.56 -4.55
N VAL A 92 -3.88 2.60 -4.81
CA VAL A 92 -3.58 3.05 -6.18
C VAL A 92 -2.88 1.95 -6.99
N ALA A 93 -1.87 1.28 -6.42
CA ALA A 93 -1.15 0.20 -7.10
C ALA A 93 -2.07 -0.94 -7.55
N LEU A 94 -3.13 -1.21 -6.78
CA LEU A 94 -4.12 -2.25 -7.11
C LEU A 94 -5.03 -1.88 -8.29
N GLU A 95 -5.21 -0.60 -8.58
CA GLU A 95 -6.02 -0.13 -9.71
C GLU A 95 -5.20 0.01 -11.02
N LEU A 96 -3.87 0.04 -10.92
CA LEU A 96 -3.00 0.12 -12.08
C LEU A 96 -3.07 -1.13 -12.96
N LYS A 97 -3.09 -0.90 -14.29
CA LYS A 97 -2.94 -1.93 -15.31
C LYS A 97 -1.45 -2.21 -15.58
N GLY A 98 -1.12 -3.43 -16.02
CA GLY A 98 0.25 -3.78 -16.42
C GLY A 98 1.28 -3.85 -15.28
N VAL A 99 0.83 -3.90 -14.02
CA VAL A 99 1.75 -4.06 -12.88
C VAL A 99 2.39 -5.44 -12.93
N GLN A 100 3.72 -5.48 -12.82
CA GLN A 100 4.46 -6.74 -12.85
C GLN A 100 4.08 -7.65 -11.66
N PRO A 101 3.90 -8.97 -11.86
CA PRO A 101 3.52 -9.90 -10.80
C PRO A 101 4.45 -9.83 -9.58
N GLY A 102 5.77 -9.77 -9.77
CA GLY A 102 6.73 -9.67 -8.68
C GLY A 102 6.59 -8.40 -7.83
N ARG A 103 6.11 -7.28 -8.41
CA ARG A 103 5.83 -6.05 -7.67
C ARG A 103 4.57 -6.18 -6.80
N LEU A 104 3.51 -6.79 -7.35
CA LEU A 104 2.29 -7.09 -6.59
C LEU A 104 2.58 -8.08 -5.46
N GLU A 105 3.44 -9.07 -5.69
CA GLU A 105 3.84 -10.04 -4.67
C GLU A 105 4.62 -9.35 -3.53
N ALA A 106 5.58 -8.50 -3.87
CA ALA A 106 6.34 -7.74 -2.87
C ALA A 106 5.43 -6.83 -2.03
N LEU A 107 4.48 -6.15 -2.66
CA LEU A 107 3.46 -5.36 -1.95
C LEU A 107 2.61 -6.23 -1.02
N ALA A 108 2.09 -7.35 -1.52
CA ALA A 108 1.25 -8.24 -0.72
C ALA A 108 2.00 -8.81 0.48
N ALA A 109 3.26 -9.23 0.28
CA ALA A 109 4.13 -9.71 1.34
C ALA A 109 4.47 -8.61 2.37
N GLY A 110 4.75 -7.40 1.89
CA GLY A 110 4.97 -6.22 2.75
C GLY A 110 3.75 -5.93 3.62
N MET A 111 2.56 -5.86 3.02
CA MET A 111 1.32 -5.59 3.75
C MET A 111 0.97 -6.67 4.78
N ARG A 112 1.25 -7.96 4.50
CA ARG A 112 1.09 -9.02 5.49
C ARG A 112 2.01 -8.83 6.70
N ARG A 113 3.30 -8.53 6.45
CA ARG A 113 4.28 -8.28 7.51
C ARG A 113 3.86 -7.11 8.41
N ILE A 114 3.35 -6.03 7.80
CA ILE A 114 2.85 -4.88 8.55
C ILE A 114 1.63 -5.27 9.39
N ALA A 115 0.68 -6.01 8.81
CA ALA A 115 -0.50 -6.47 9.55
C ALA A 115 -0.09 -7.31 10.76
N GLU A 116 0.93 -8.16 10.63
CA GLU A 116 1.50 -8.93 11.74
C GLU A 116 2.12 -8.02 12.81
N GLN A 117 2.92 -7.03 12.40
CA GLN A 117 3.53 -6.06 13.32
C GLN A 117 2.51 -5.20 14.07
N LEU A 118 1.36 -4.89 13.46
CA LEU A 118 0.27 -4.13 14.09
C LEU A 118 -0.60 -4.97 15.02
N CYS A 119 -0.51 -6.30 14.92
CA CYS A 119 -1.15 -7.22 15.86
C CYS A 119 -0.25 -7.56 17.04
N ASP A 120 1.06 -7.30 16.91
CA ASP A 120 2.05 -7.58 17.94
C ASP A 120 2.08 -6.44 18.97
N PRO A 121 1.68 -6.68 20.24
CA PRO A 121 1.75 -5.65 21.28
C PRO A 121 3.18 -5.22 21.62
N GLU A 122 4.18 -6.02 21.25
CA GLU A 122 5.62 -5.70 21.42
C GLU A 122 6.25 -5.17 20.12
N GLY A 123 5.43 -4.95 19.08
CA GLY A 123 5.86 -4.52 17.76
C GLY A 123 6.42 -3.09 17.69
N ALA A 124 7.04 -2.76 16.54
CA ALA A 124 7.59 -1.43 16.28
C ALA A 124 6.51 -0.34 16.09
N PHE A 125 5.26 -0.75 15.86
CA PHE A 125 4.12 0.14 15.64
C PHE A 125 3.12 0.03 16.80
N GLU A 126 2.38 1.11 17.04
CA GLU A 126 1.25 1.07 17.97
C GLU A 126 0.20 0.07 17.45
N PRO A 127 -0.30 -0.86 18.30
CA PRO A 127 -1.27 -1.85 17.88
C PRO A 127 -2.56 -1.20 17.36
N ASP A 128 -2.86 -1.38 16.08
CA ASP A 128 -4.06 -0.86 15.43
C ASP A 128 -4.69 -2.00 14.60
N PRO A 129 -5.66 -2.75 15.15
CA PRO A 129 -6.30 -3.85 14.45
C PRO A 129 -7.12 -3.39 13.25
N ALA A 130 -7.56 -2.12 13.21
CA ALA A 130 -8.26 -1.56 12.05
C ALA A 130 -7.27 -1.31 10.89
N ALA A 131 -6.11 -0.72 11.18
CA ALA A 131 -5.05 -0.55 10.18
C ALA A 131 -4.47 -1.90 9.71
N ALA A 132 -4.34 -2.88 10.62
CA ALA A 132 -3.97 -4.25 10.28
C ALA A 132 -4.98 -4.89 9.32
N ALA A 133 -6.29 -4.66 9.55
CA ALA A 133 -7.34 -5.11 8.64
C ALA A 133 -7.19 -4.46 7.25
N GLU A 134 -6.93 -3.15 7.16
CA GLU A 134 -6.72 -2.48 5.87
C GLU A 134 -5.49 -3.04 5.12
N ALA A 135 -4.39 -3.32 5.83
CA ALA A 135 -3.21 -3.97 5.26
C ALA A 135 -3.54 -5.39 4.76
N CYS A 136 -4.26 -6.21 5.54
CA CYS A 136 -4.72 -7.52 5.09
C CYS A 136 -5.65 -7.44 3.85
N PHE A 137 -6.49 -6.42 3.75
CA PHE A 137 -7.32 -6.18 2.58
C PHE A 137 -6.48 -5.92 1.33
N VAL A 138 -5.48 -5.03 1.41
CA VAL A 138 -4.58 -4.75 0.30
C VAL A 138 -3.83 -6.02 -0.12
N ALA A 139 -3.30 -6.79 0.84
CA ALA A 139 -2.63 -8.06 0.57
C ALA A 139 -3.56 -9.07 -0.13
N ALA A 140 -4.80 -9.21 0.35
CA ALA A 140 -5.78 -10.11 -0.25
C ALA A 140 -6.11 -9.71 -1.69
N LYS A 141 -6.29 -8.41 -1.98
CA LYS A 141 -6.56 -7.95 -3.35
C LYS A 141 -5.36 -8.16 -4.28
N ALA A 142 -4.14 -7.94 -3.80
CA ALA A 142 -2.93 -8.20 -4.55
C ALA A 142 -2.78 -9.69 -4.88
N TYR A 143 -2.91 -10.58 -3.88
CA TYR A 143 -2.87 -12.02 -4.12
C TYR A 143 -4.01 -12.49 -5.03
N ARG A 144 -5.21 -11.91 -4.92
CA ARG A 144 -6.32 -12.25 -5.83
C ARG A 144 -5.97 -11.96 -7.29
N ARG A 145 -5.34 -10.82 -7.59
CA ARG A 145 -4.84 -10.53 -8.94
C ARG A 145 -3.79 -11.55 -9.39
N LEU A 146 -2.87 -11.92 -8.51
CA LEU A 146 -1.85 -12.94 -8.80
C LEU A 146 -2.46 -14.33 -9.03
N THR A 147 -3.51 -14.72 -8.28
CA THR A 147 -4.20 -16.01 -8.46
C THR A 147 -4.87 -16.19 -9.81
N ALA A 148 -5.21 -15.09 -10.49
CA ALA A 148 -5.75 -15.14 -11.85
C ALA A 148 -4.69 -15.59 -12.87
N HIS A 149 -3.40 -15.38 -12.55
CA HIS A 149 -2.27 -15.77 -13.40
C HIS A 149 -1.61 -17.07 -12.94
N ASP A 150 -1.53 -17.30 -11.63
CA ASP A 150 -0.92 -18.49 -11.03
C ASP A 150 -1.69 -18.94 -9.78
N GLY A 151 -2.22 -20.16 -9.84
CA GLY A 151 -2.98 -20.78 -8.74
C GLY A 151 -2.17 -20.97 -7.45
N ALA A 152 -0.83 -20.93 -7.51
CA ALA A 152 0.05 -21.05 -6.35
C ALA A 152 -0.20 -19.97 -5.28
N TYR A 153 -0.72 -18.80 -5.66
CA TYR A 153 -1.03 -17.71 -4.72
C TYR A 153 -2.35 -17.89 -3.97
N ARG A 154 -3.14 -18.95 -4.25
CA ARG A 154 -4.47 -19.14 -3.64
C ARG A 154 -4.40 -19.29 -2.12
N PRO A 155 -3.49 -20.10 -1.53
CA PRO A 155 -3.38 -20.21 -0.08
C PRO A 155 -3.04 -18.86 0.59
N ALA A 156 -2.19 -18.05 -0.05
CA ALA A 156 -1.79 -16.74 0.46
C ALA A 156 -2.96 -15.73 0.45
N TRP A 157 -3.79 -15.77 -0.59
CA TRP A 157 -5.04 -15.01 -0.67
C TRP A 157 -6.03 -15.43 0.43
N GLU A 158 -6.30 -16.72 0.56
CA GLU A 158 -7.23 -17.24 1.56
C GLU A 158 -6.80 -16.89 2.99
N ASP A 159 -5.50 -17.00 3.29
CA ASP A 159 -4.97 -16.60 4.59
C ASP A 159 -5.17 -15.12 4.89
N SER A 160 -4.87 -14.26 3.91
CA SER A 160 -5.06 -12.82 4.03
C SER A 160 -6.54 -12.46 4.23
N ALA A 161 -7.45 -13.15 3.52
CA ALA A 161 -8.89 -12.96 3.65
C ALA A 161 -9.43 -13.41 5.02
N ARG A 162 -8.96 -14.55 5.55
CA ARG A 162 -9.32 -15.03 6.90
C ARG A 162 -8.86 -14.05 7.97
N ARG A 163 -7.60 -13.60 7.92
CA ARG A 163 -7.05 -12.63 8.87
C ARG A 163 -7.82 -11.31 8.84
N LEU A 164 -8.14 -10.80 7.64
CA LEU A 164 -8.98 -9.63 7.49
C LEU A 164 -10.34 -9.78 8.19
N ALA A 165 -11.01 -10.93 8.06
CA ALA A 165 -12.30 -11.16 8.72
C ALA A 165 -12.17 -11.11 10.25
N VAL A 166 -11.17 -11.78 10.81
CA VAL A 166 -10.91 -11.77 12.27
C VAL A 166 -10.61 -10.36 12.77
N LEU A 167 -9.75 -9.61 12.07
CA LEU A 167 -9.38 -8.25 12.44
C LEU A 167 -10.53 -7.25 12.28
N ALA A 168 -11.40 -7.46 11.29
CA ALA A 168 -12.60 -6.64 11.10
C ALA A 168 -13.61 -6.82 12.24
N GLU A 169 -13.71 -8.03 12.79
CA GLU A 169 -14.55 -8.33 13.95
C GLU A 169 -13.94 -7.74 15.23
N SER A 170 -12.65 -7.98 15.48
CA SER A 170 -11.99 -7.53 16.72
C SER A 170 -11.80 -6.02 16.80
N SER A 171 -11.60 -5.33 15.66
CA SER A 171 -11.45 -3.87 15.63
C SER A 171 -12.75 -3.10 15.82
N GLY A 172 -13.92 -3.73 15.66
CA GLY A 172 -15.23 -3.06 15.65
C GLY A 172 -15.47 -2.09 14.46
N SER A 173 -14.45 -1.86 13.62
CA SER A 173 -14.46 -0.88 12.54
C SER A 173 -15.49 -1.24 11.47
N SER A 174 -16.42 -0.32 11.20
CA SER A 174 -17.40 -0.46 10.12
C SER A 174 -16.72 -0.54 8.75
N ARG A 175 -15.64 0.22 8.57
CA ARG A 175 -14.81 0.22 7.38
C ARG A 175 -14.13 -1.15 7.19
N ALA A 176 -13.50 -1.70 8.22
CA ALA A 176 -12.85 -3.02 8.14
C ALA A 176 -13.84 -4.13 7.79
N ARG A 177 -15.04 -4.11 8.37
CA ARG A 177 -16.14 -5.04 8.03
C ARG A 177 -16.59 -4.91 6.57
N ALA A 178 -16.70 -3.69 6.05
CA ALA A 178 -17.02 -3.48 4.65
C ALA A 178 -15.93 -4.03 3.71
N LEU A 179 -14.65 -3.87 4.06
CA LEU A 179 -13.54 -4.45 3.31
C LEU A 179 -13.56 -5.98 3.32
N ALA A 180 -13.81 -6.60 4.48
CA ALA A 180 -13.96 -8.05 4.60
C ALA A 180 -15.11 -8.59 3.74
N ALA A 181 -16.26 -7.90 3.74
CA ALA A 181 -17.40 -8.26 2.90
C ALA A 181 -17.06 -8.21 1.40
N ARG A 182 -16.29 -7.21 0.95
CA ARG A 182 -15.82 -7.09 -0.43
C ARG A 182 -14.93 -8.26 -0.84
N VAL A 183 -13.95 -8.64 -0.02
CA VAL A 183 -13.06 -9.79 -0.31
C VAL A 183 -13.84 -11.09 -0.35
N LYS A 184 -14.84 -11.26 0.54
CA LYS A 184 -15.73 -12.42 0.53
C LYS A 184 -16.60 -12.49 -0.73
N ALA A 185 -17.01 -11.35 -1.28
CA ALA A 185 -17.73 -11.30 -2.56
C ALA A 185 -16.82 -11.71 -3.72
N ASP A 186 -15.56 -11.25 -3.73
CA ASP A 186 -14.55 -11.61 -4.76
C ASP A 186 -14.15 -13.11 -4.76
N ALA A 187 -14.52 -13.84 -3.70
CA ALA A 187 -14.28 -15.27 -3.52
C ALA A 187 -15.36 -16.17 -4.13
N ARG A 188 -16.54 -15.62 -4.45
CA ARG A 188 -17.68 -16.32 -5.04
C ARG A 188 -17.62 -16.29 -6.56
#